data_AF-A0A3D0MXX9-F1
#
_entry.id   AF-A0A3D0MXX9-F1
#
_cell.length_a   1.000
_cell.length_b   1.000
_cell.length_c   1.000
_cell.angle_alpha   90.00
_cell.angle_beta   90.00
_cell.angle_gamma   90.00
#
_symmetry.space_group_name_H-M   'P 1'
#
loop_
_entity.id
_entity.type
_entity.pdbx_description
1 polymer ?
#
loop_
_entity_poly.entity_id
_entity_poly.type
_entity_poly.pdbx_seq_one_letter_code
_entity_poly.pdbx_strand_id
1 'polypeptide(L)'
;SALANSFVSSYDDANGLFYNPAMMTTLKETKASVGFFKYLLDINSGNAAYTTKYKDIGFVGAGLRYMDYGSFKKFDEQSNNLGTFGASDLAFSVGFAKNFNPDLSWGVNVKFIYSNIDEYSSTAIATDLGLLYYLPASKFSAGVSLLNFGTQLTKYSNSSEDLPVNLNVGFSKQLEYLPLTVYVSLSNLTDKTDKFSERFKNFKIAGEFVLNDYVDLR
;
A
#
# COMPACT_ATOMS: atom_id res chain seq x y z
N SER A 1 0.72 5.78 -7.96
CA SER A 1 1.94 4.95 -8.07
C SER A 1 2.34 4.91 -9.54
N ALA A 2 3.59 5.22 -9.89
CA ALA A 2 4.10 5.14 -11.26
C ALA A 2 4.14 3.68 -11.77
N LEU A 3 4.51 2.73 -10.90
CA LEU A 3 4.55 1.29 -11.22
C LEU A 3 3.18 0.60 -11.10
N ALA A 4 2.08 1.31 -11.32
CA ALA A 4 0.72 0.77 -11.27
C ALA A 4 0.35 -0.01 -9.98
N ASN A 5 0.93 0.30 -8.82
CA ASN A 5 0.76 -0.48 -7.58
C ASN A 5 1.45 -1.87 -7.57
N SER A 6 2.31 -2.16 -8.56
CA SER A 6 3.11 -3.37 -8.67
C SER A 6 4.31 -3.39 -7.71
N PHE A 7 4.19 -2.69 -6.58
CA PHE A 7 5.25 -2.47 -5.60
C PHE A 7 5.57 -3.69 -4.74
N VAL A 8 4.82 -4.79 -4.83
CA VAL A 8 4.98 -5.98 -3.98
C VAL A 8 6.40 -6.57 -4.03
N SER A 9 7.18 -6.22 -5.07
CA SER A 9 8.54 -6.67 -5.32
C SER A 9 9.54 -5.54 -5.63
N SER A 10 9.20 -4.27 -5.33
CA SER A 10 10.11 -3.12 -5.51
C SER A 10 11.22 -3.11 -4.44
N TYR A 11 12.34 -2.46 -4.75
CA TYR A 11 13.51 -2.42 -3.87
C TYR A 11 13.73 -1.03 -3.27
N ASP A 12 14.22 -1.04 -2.03
CA ASP A 12 14.90 0.10 -1.43
C ASP A 12 14.05 1.39 -1.33
N ASP A 13 12.76 1.24 -1.05
CA ASP A 13 11.81 2.34 -0.87
C ASP A 13 11.13 2.25 0.50
N ALA A 14 11.16 3.34 1.27
CA ALA A 14 10.51 3.43 2.58
C ALA A 14 9.00 3.17 2.49
N ASN A 15 8.36 3.47 1.36
CA ASN A 15 6.93 3.23 1.13
C ASN A 15 6.57 1.73 1.03
N GLY A 16 7.57 0.84 0.93
CA GLY A 16 7.38 -0.60 0.91
C GLY A 16 6.50 -1.10 2.06
N LEU A 17 6.59 -0.47 3.25
CA LEU A 17 5.78 -0.84 4.41
C LEU A 17 4.28 -0.90 4.09
N PHE A 18 3.80 -0.03 3.20
CA PHE A 18 2.37 0.08 2.94
C PHE A 18 1.83 -0.88 1.86
N TYR A 19 2.70 -1.53 1.11
CA TYR A 19 2.34 -2.43 0.00
C TYR A 19 2.67 -3.88 0.33
N ASN A 20 3.83 -4.11 0.94
CA ASN A 20 4.25 -5.40 1.44
C ASN A 20 5.24 -5.16 2.61
N PRO A 21 4.83 -5.39 3.87
CA PRO A 21 5.70 -5.18 5.03
C PRO A 21 7.06 -5.87 4.92
N ALA A 22 7.16 -7.03 4.25
CA ALA A 22 8.42 -7.74 4.06
C ALA A 22 9.46 -6.93 3.25
N MET A 23 9.03 -5.97 2.43
CA MET A 23 9.95 -5.11 1.66
C MET A 23 10.86 -4.24 2.54
N MET A 24 10.50 -4.02 3.81
CA MET A 24 11.36 -3.27 4.72
C MET A 24 12.75 -3.92 4.85
N THR A 25 12.87 -5.23 4.64
CA THR A 25 14.17 -5.94 4.69
C THR A 25 15.07 -5.68 3.49
N THR A 26 14.54 -5.08 2.42
CA THR A 26 15.30 -4.75 1.20
C THR A 26 16.07 -3.43 1.32
N LEU A 27 15.77 -2.63 2.35
CA LEU A 27 16.41 -1.35 2.58
C LEU A 27 17.87 -1.55 2.99
N LYS A 28 18.77 -0.87 2.29
CA LYS A 28 20.20 -0.89 2.63
C LYS A 28 20.53 0.05 3.79
N GLU A 29 19.78 1.14 3.89
CA GLU A 29 19.98 2.21 4.85
C GLU A 29 18.64 2.67 5.45
N THR A 30 18.72 3.49 6.49
CA THR A 30 17.53 4.17 7.03
C THR A 30 16.96 5.11 5.97
N LYS A 31 15.67 5.00 5.68
CA LYS A 31 15.00 5.85 4.69
C LYS A 31 13.74 6.50 5.27
N ALA A 32 13.52 7.73 4.83
CA ALA A 32 12.27 8.45 5.01
C ALA A 32 11.71 8.81 3.63
N SER A 33 10.38 8.84 3.52
CA SER A 33 9.69 9.30 2.32
C SER A 33 8.49 10.16 2.73
N VAL A 34 8.24 11.22 1.98
CA VAL A 34 7.02 12.01 2.08
C VAL A 34 6.51 12.21 0.67
N GLY A 35 5.22 11.95 0.46
CA GLY A 35 4.55 12.14 -0.81
C GLY A 35 3.27 12.92 -0.62
N PHE A 36 2.99 13.83 -1.54
CA PHE A 36 1.73 14.54 -1.63
C PHE A 36 1.23 14.47 -3.07
N PHE A 37 -0.05 14.17 -3.25
CA PHE A 37 -0.69 14.13 -4.54
C PHE A 37 -1.99 14.90 -4.48
N LYS A 38 -2.13 15.87 -5.40
CA LYS A 38 -3.36 16.61 -5.62
C LYS A 38 -4.08 16.00 -6.82
N TYR A 39 -5.28 15.47 -6.61
CA TYR A 39 -6.15 14.94 -7.64
C TYR A 39 -7.07 16.05 -8.18
N LEU A 40 -7.83 15.73 -9.23
CA LEU A 40 -8.92 16.59 -9.70
C LEU A 40 -10.01 16.67 -8.62
N LEU A 41 -10.83 17.74 -8.66
CA LEU A 41 -11.93 18.00 -7.73
C LEU A 41 -11.51 18.23 -6.27
N ASP A 42 -10.35 18.87 -6.06
CA ASP A 42 -9.81 19.22 -4.74
C ASP A 42 -9.55 18.05 -3.79
N ILE A 43 -9.56 16.83 -4.30
CA ILE A 43 -9.14 15.62 -3.58
C ILE A 43 -7.63 15.69 -3.36
N ASN A 44 -7.19 15.55 -2.12
CA ASN A 44 -5.78 15.59 -1.76
C ASN A 44 -5.39 14.29 -1.06
N SER A 45 -4.19 13.79 -1.34
CA SER A 45 -3.65 12.65 -0.61
C SER A 45 -2.24 12.92 -0.16
N GLY A 46 -1.89 12.40 1.01
CA GLY A 46 -0.57 12.52 1.61
C GLY A 46 -0.09 11.17 2.12
N ASN A 47 1.21 10.97 2.11
CA ASN A 47 1.84 9.87 2.81
C ASN A 47 3.19 10.30 3.39
N ALA A 48 3.56 9.68 4.49
CA ALA A 48 4.87 9.77 5.09
C ALA A 48 5.28 8.39 5.58
N ALA A 49 6.51 7.98 5.32
CA ALA A 49 7.06 6.70 5.72
C ALA A 49 8.45 6.89 6.30
N TYR A 50 8.77 6.11 7.32
CA TYR A 50 10.11 5.99 7.86
C TYR A 50 10.39 4.52 8.11
N THR A 51 11.55 4.03 7.69
CA THR A 51 11.96 2.64 7.92
C THR A 51 13.44 2.57 8.18
N THR A 52 13.82 1.78 9.18
CA THR A 52 15.21 1.64 9.62
C THR A 52 15.50 0.21 10.04
N LYS A 53 16.78 -0.17 9.93
CA LYS A 53 17.28 -1.43 10.49
C LYS A 53 17.42 -1.28 12.00
N TYR A 54 16.72 -2.12 12.77
CA TYR A 54 16.79 -2.14 14.22
C TYR A 54 17.78 -3.22 14.69
N LYS A 55 19.04 -2.82 14.85
CA LYS A 55 20.16 -3.70 15.25
C LYS A 55 20.19 -4.97 14.36
N ASP A 56 20.47 -6.13 14.95
CA ASP A 56 20.44 -7.43 14.25
C ASP A 56 19.10 -8.16 14.38
N ILE A 57 18.08 -7.50 14.94
CA ILE A 57 16.78 -8.11 15.21
C ILE A 57 15.93 -8.13 13.94
N GLY A 58 15.95 -7.03 13.17
CA GLY A 58 15.18 -6.88 11.94
C GLY A 58 15.06 -5.42 11.52
N PHE A 59 13.97 -5.10 10.84
CA PHE A 59 13.64 -3.77 10.36
C PHE A 59 12.35 -3.31 11.00
N VAL A 60 12.29 -2.03 11.38
CA VAL A 60 11.08 -1.41 11.93
C VAL A 60 10.69 -0.25 11.03
N GLY A 61 9.39 -0.05 10.88
CA GLY A 61 8.84 1.03 10.09
C GLY A 61 7.65 1.68 10.77
N ALA A 62 7.45 2.96 10.47
CA ALA A 62 6.25 3.69 10.80
C ALA A 62 5.82 4.48 9.57
N GLY A 63 4.52 4.65 9.40
CA GLY A 63 4.00 5.42 8.29
C GLY A 63 2.61 5.96 8.54
N LEU A 64 2.29 7.02 7.81
CA LEU A 64 1.03 7.71 7.84
C LEU A 64 0.53 7.87 6.41
N ARG A 65 -0.75 7.58 6.19
CA ARG A 65 -1.47 7.87 4.95
C ARG A 65 -2.68 8.73 5.26
N TYR A 66 -2.90 9.72 4.42
CA TYR A 66 -4.01 10.65 4.51
C TYR A 66 -4.68 10.76 3.15
N MET A 67 -6.01 10.78 3.15
CA MET A 67 -6.83 11.07 1.98
C MET A 67 -7.91 12.06 2.39
N ASP A 68 -8.00 13.17 1.68
CA ASP A 68 -9.07 14.16 1.76
C ASP A 68 -9.88 14.07 0.47
N TYR A 69 -11.16 13.75 0.59
CA TYR A 69 -12.04 13.61 -0.56
C TYR A 69 -12.62 14.96 -1.02
N GLY A 70 -12.20 16.07 -0.41
CA GLY A 70 -12.65 17.41 -0.76
C GLY A 70 -14.03 17.70 -0.19
N SER A 71 -14.74 18.62 -0.85
CA SER A 71 -16.07 19.08 -0.41
C SER A 71 -17.15 18.69 -1.41
N PHE A 72 -18.21 18.06 -0.90
CA PHE A 72 -19.39 17.65 -1.64
C PHE A 72 -20.57 18.55 -1.32
N LYS A 73 -21.46 18.78 -2.29
CA LYS A 73 -22.72 19.49 -2.05
C LYS A 73 -23.71 18.58 -1.34
N LYS A 74 -24.35 19.09 -0.29
CA LYS A 74 -25.39 18.41 0.47
C LYS A 74 -26.75 18.84 -0.05
N PHE A 75 -27.62 17.88 -0.37
CA PHE A 75 -29.00 18.16 -0.81
C PHE A 75 -30.00 17.36 0.02
N ASP A 76 -31.19 17.92 0.25
CA ASP A 76 -32.33 17.17 0.79
C ASP A 76 -33.08 16.39 -0.31
N GLU A 77 -34.10 15.61 0.09
CA GLU A 77 -34.94 14.83 -0.82
C GLU A 77 -35.72 15.71 -1.82
N GLN A 78 -35.90 17.00 -1.51
CA GLN A 78 -36.56 17.99 -2.35
C GLN A 78 -35.57 18.77 -3.23
N SER A 79 -34.30 18.35 -3.29
CA SER A 79 -33.21 18.99 -4.04
C SER A 79 -32.85 20.41 -3.57
N ASN A 80 -33.21 20.78 -2.34
CA ASN A 80 -32.71 22.02 -1.74
C ASN A 80 -31.26 21.82 -1.29
N ASN A 81 -30.42 22.81 -1.53
CA ASN A 81 -29.02 22.79 -1.13
C ASN A 81 -28.89 23.08 0.37
N LEU A 82 -28.34 22.12 1.13
CA LEU A 82 -28.10 22.20 2.58
C LEU A 82 -26.66 22.62 2.94
N GLY A 83 -25.85 23.02 1.95
CA GLY A 83 -24.45 23.41 2.12
C GLY A 83 -23.48 22.37 1.57
N THR A 84 -22.34 22.20 2.24
CA THR A 84 -21.31 21.24 1.84
C THR A 84 -20.86 20.37 3.00
N PHE A 85 -20.48 19.13 2.70
CA PHE A 85 -19.84 18.22 3.65
C PHE A 85 -18.53 17.69 3.08
N GLY A 86 -17.60 17.30 3.95
CA GLY A 86 -16.33 16.70 3.57
C GLY A 86 -16.21 15.26 4.04
N ALA A 87 -15.20 14.57 3.53
CA ALA A 87 -14.80 13.26 4.02
C ALA A 87 -13.29 13.14 4.00
N SER A 88 -12.72 12.46 4.99
CA SER A 88 -11.29 12.15 5.00
C SER A 88 -10.96 10.88 5.77
N ASP A 89 -9.84 10.27 5.37
CA ASP A 89 -9.27 9.07 5.96
C ASP A 89 -7.84 9.36 6.44
N LEU A 90 -7.52 8.83 7.62
CA LEU A 90 -6.18 8.84 8.19
C LEU A 90 -5.82 7.43 8.66
N ALA A 91 -4.71 6.90 8.17
CA ALA A 91 -4.19 5.60 8.58
C ALA A 91 -2.76 5.73 9.11
N PHE A 92 -2.57 5.39 10.38
CA PHE A 92 -1.26 5.26 11.00
C PHE A 92 -0.85 3.79 11.04
N SER A 93 0.37 3.49 10.65
CA SER A 93 0.91 2.14 10.54
C SER A 93 2.24 2.04 11.26
N VAL A 94 2.44 0.96 12.01
CA VAL A 94 3.76 0.55 12.53
C VAL A 94 4.02 -0.88 12.16
N GLY A 95 5.28 -1.22 11.89
CA GLY A 95 5.61 -2.51 11.32
C GLY A 95 6.97 -3.04 11.74
N PHE A 96 7.11 -4.35 11.58
CA PHE A 96 8.35 -5.07 11.76
C PHE A 96 8.54 -6.08 10.62
N ALA A 97 9.77 -6.23 10.14
CA ALA A 97 10.12 -7.23 9.14
C ALA A 97 11.47 -7.88 9.43
N LYS A 98 11.63 -9.11 8.98
CA LYS A 98 12.86 -9.89 9.20
C LYS A 98 13.10 -10.87 8.06
N ASN A 99 14.39 -11.10 7.78
CA ASN A 99 14.83 -12.18 6.92
C ASN A 99 14.69 -13.51 7.66
N PHE A 100 13.93 -14.44 7.09
CA PHE A 100 13.86 -15.82 7.56
C PHE A 100 15.11 -16.59 7.15
N ASN A 101 15.54 -16.41 5.90
CA ASN A 101 16.79 -16.91 5.34
C ASN A 101 17.35 -15.87 4.31
N PRO A 102 18.48 -16.11 3.62
CA PRO A 102 19.05 -15.13 2.69
C PRO A 102 18.11 -14.69 1.56
N ASP A 103 17.17 -15.56 1.16
CA ASP A 103 16.31 -15.34 0.01
C ASP A 103 14.85 -15.06 0.40
N LEU A 104 14.42 -15.36 1.62
CA LEU A 104 13.04 -15.25 2.07
C LEU A 104 12.92 -14.34 3.29
N SER A 105 12.04 -13.35 3.19
CA SER A 105 11.72 -12.38 4.23
C SER A 105 10.22 -12.37 4.53
N TRP A 106 9.88 -11.97 5.74
CA TRP A 106 8.51 -11.74 6.17
C TRP A 106 8.37 -10.40 6.88
N GLY A 107 7.16 -9.87 6.93
CA GLY A 107 6.86 -8.68 7.69
C GLY A 107 5.40 -8.61 8.12
N VAL A 108 5.17 -7.77 9.13
CA VAL A 108 3.85 -7.51 9.71
C VAL A 108 3.72 -6.03 10.01
N ASN A 109 2.53 -5.47 9.77
CA ASN A 109 2.15 -4.15 10.29
C ASN A 109 0.90 -4.24 11.15
N VAL A 110 0.78 -3.32 12.09
CA VAL A 110 -0.48 -2.96 12.76
C VAL A 110 -0.86 -1.55 12.33
N LYS A 111 -2.14 -1.36 12.04
CA LYS A 111 -2.69 -0.09 11.57
C LYS A 111 -3.85 0.36 12.43
N PHE A 112 -3.85 1.65 12.74
CA PHE A 112 -5.00 2.36 13.25
C PHE A 112 -5.53 3.26 12.13
N ILE A 113 -6.82 3.12 11.84
CA ILE A 113 -7.50 3.85 10.77
C ILE A 113 -8.58 4.70 11.43
N TYR A 114 -8.59 5.98 11.12
CA TYR A 114 -9.64 6.93 11.45
C TYR A 114 -10.23 7.43 10.15
N SER A 115 -11.55 7.58 10.12
CA SER A 115 -12.24 8.15 8.98
C SER A 115 -13.44 8.96 9.44
N ASN A 116 -13.73 10.04 8.73
CA ASN A 116 -14.91 10.85 8.96
C ASN A 116 -15.61 11.20 7.64
N ILE A 117 -16.92 11.32 7.72
CA ILE A 117 -17.80 11.73 6.64
C ILE A 117 -18.87 12.62 7.26
N ASP A 118 -18.90 13.90 6.87
CA ASP A 118 -19.74 14.92 7.49
C ASP A 118 -19.53 14.97 9.02
N GLU A 119 -20.60 14.80 9.81
CA GLU A 119 -20.58 14.73 11.27
C GLU A 119 -20.26 13.33 11.83
N TYR A 120 -20.19 12.31 10.98
CA TYR A 120 -19.97 10.93 11.37
C TYR A 120 -18.50 10.55 11.33
N SER A 121 -18.09 9.69 12.27
CA SER A 121 -16.73 9.17 12.30
C SER A 121 -16.68 7.68 12.61
N SER A 122 -15.58 7.05 12.20
CA SER A 122 -15.33 5.64 12.29
C SER A 122 -13.85 5.43 12.60
N THR A 123 -13.57 4.40 13.38
CA THR A 123 -12.21 3.95 13.67
C THR A 123 -12.12 2.46 13.42
N ALA A 124 -10.95 1.99 13.00
CA ALA A 124 -10.69 0.59 12.76
C ALA A 124 -9.25 0.23 13.13
N ILE A 125 -9.05 -1.05 13.43
CA ILE A 125 -7.73 -1.65 13.60
C ILE A 125 -7.53 -2.74 12.55
N ALA A 126 -6.34 -2.78 11.96
CA ALA A 126 -6.01 -3.78 10.95
C ALA A 126 -4.57 -4.27 11.06
N THR A 127 -4.33 -5.42 10.47
CA THR A 127 -3.01 -6.04 10.33
C THR A 127 -2.72 -6.25 8.85
N ASP A 128 -1.46 -6.00 8.48
CA ASP A 128 -0.92 -6.36 7.18
C ASP A 128 0.13 -7.44 7.37
N LEU A 129 0.15 -8.42 6.45
CA LEU A 129 1.14 -9.48 6.40
C LEU A 129 1.83 -9.46 5.05
N GLY A 130 3.13 -9.75 5.06
CA GLY A 130 3.96 -9.73 3.87
C GLY A 130 4.96 -10.86 3.84
N LEU A 131 5.15 -11.45 2.67
CA LEU A 131 6.26 -12.33 2.33
C LEU A 131 6.98 -11.79 1.10
N LEU A 132 8.30 -11.91 1.08
CA LEU A 132 9.14 -11.52 -0.05
C LEU A 132 10.22 -12.57 -0.26
N TYR A 133 10.27 -13.13 -1.45
CA TYR A 133 11.34 -13.99 -1.93
C TYR A 133 12.20 -13.20 -2.92
N TYR A 134 13.50 -13.15 -2.70
CA TYR A 134 14.47 -12.48 -3.55
C TYR A 134 15.66 -13.38 -3.82
N LEU A 135 15.96 -13.57 -5.10
CA LEU A 135 17.15 -14.28 -5.57
C LEU A 135 18.12 -13.27 -6.21
N PRO A 136 19.19 -12.88 -5.51
CA PRO A 136 20.18 -11.95 -6.05
C PRO A 136 20.86 -12.47 -7.33
N ALA A 137 21.13 -13.77 -7.40
CA ALA A 137 21.86 -14.38 -8.52
C ALA A 137 21.13 -14.23 -9.86
N SER A 138 19.80 -14.32 -9.86
CA SER A 138 18.97 -14.18 -11.06
C SER A 138 18.21 -12.85 -11.12
N LYS A 139 18.48 -11.93 -10.18
CA LYS A 139 17.78 -10.65 -10.01
C LYS A 139 16.27 -10.78 -10.10
N PHE A 140 15.76 -11.84 -9.48
CA PHE A 140 14.34 -12.21 -9.51
C PHE A 140 13.75 -12.02 -8.12
N SER A 141 12.50 -11.57 -8.08
CA SER A 141 11.74 -11.52 -6.85
C SER A 141 10.28 -11.84 -7.03
N ALA A 142 9.71 -12.40 -5.97
CA ALA A 142 8.32 -12.72 -5.85
C ALA A 142 7.84 -12.29 -4.47
N GLY A 143 6.68 -11.64 -4.38
CA GLY A 143 6.13 -11.21 -3.11
C GLY A 143 4.64 -11.46 -3.04
N VAL A 144 4.16 -11.65 -1.81
CA VAL A 144 2.74 -11.80 -1.48
C VAL A 144 2.44 -10.91 -0.30
N SER A 145 1.33 -10.18 -0.34
CA SER A 145 0.86 -9.42 0.81
C SER A 145 -0.63 -9.56 1.03
N LEU A 146 -1.04 -9.65 2.30
CA LEU A 146 -2.41 -9.57 2.73
C LEU A 146 -2.57 -8.28 3.53
N LEU A 147 -3.34 -7.33 3.02
CA LEU A 147 -3.50 -6.01 3.59
C LEU A 147 -4.90 -5.83 4.19
N ASN A 148 -5.00 -4.96 5.20
CA ASN A 148 -6.24 -4.51 5.84
C ASN A 148 -7.04 -5.64 6.52
N PHE A 149 -6.39 -6.71 6.95
CA PHE A 149 -7.08 -7.76 7.71
C PHE A 149 -7.40 -7.25 9.11
N GLY A 150 -8.67 -6.95 9.39
CA GLY A 150 -9.03 -6.24 10.62
C GLY A 150 -10.53 -6.03 10.80
N THR A 151 -10.87 -5.18 11.76
CA THR A 151 -12.25 -4.85 12.10
C THR A 151 -12.42 -3.38 12.42
N GLN A 152 -13.62 -2.89 12.20
CA GLN A 152 -14.08 -1.60 12.68
C GLN A 152 -14.26 -1.63 14.21
N LEU A 153 -13.81 -0.59 14.88
CA LEU A 153 -13.95 -0.36 16.32
C LEU A 153 -15.15 0.55 16.61
N THR A 154 -15.31 1.64 15.83
CA THR A 154 -16.47 2.55 15.90
C THR A 154 -17.09 2.70 14.52
N LYS A 155 -18.42 2.80 14.49
CA LYS A 155 -19.21 2.82 13.26
C LYS A 155 -19.71 4.22 12.94
N TYR A 156 -19.85 4.56 11.65
CA TYR A 156 -20.52 5.80 11.24
C TYR A 156 -22.00 5.79 11.62
N SER A 157 -22.65 4.62 11.59
CA SER A 157 -24.06 4.45 11.94
C SER A 157 -24.31 3.09 12.58
N ASN A 158 -25.56 2.63 12.62
CA ASN A 158 -25.92 1.34 13.23
C ASN A 158 -25.37 0.11 12.47
N SER A 159 -24.92 0.25 11.22
CA SER A 159 -24.31 -0.83 10.43
C SER A 159 -22.79 -0.87 10.54
N SER A 160 -22.23 -2.09 10.63
CA SER A 160 -20.78 -2.30 10.51
C SER A 160 -20.40 -2.41 9.05
N GLU A 161 -19.25 -1.87 8.68
CA GLU A 161 -18.63 -2.05 7.37
C GLU A 161 -17.37 -2.89 7.51
N ASP A 162 -17.16 -3.81 6.58
CA ASP A 162 -15.95 -4.63 6.54
C ASP A 162 -14.80 -3.83 5.92
N LEU A 163 -13.60 -3.96 6.49
CA LEU A 163 -12.41 -3.41 5.86
C LEU A 163 -12.13 -4.11 4.52
N PRO A 164 -11.64 -3.38 3.50
CA PRO A 164 -11.31 -3.97 2.21
C PRO A 164 -10.02 -4.79 2.31
N VAL A 165 -10.14 -6.03 2.78
CA VAL A 165 -9.05 -6.99 2.83
C VAL A 165 -8.53 -7.21 1.42
N ASN A 166 -7.21 -7.11 1.23
CA ASN A 166 -6.61 -7.14 -0.08
C ASN A 166 -5.44 -8.11 -0.15
N LEU A 167 -5.59 -9.19 -0.92
CA LEU A 167 -4.51 -10.09 -1.26
C LEU A 167 -3.84 -9.65 -2.57
N ASN A 168 -2.54 -9.40 -2.50
CA ASN A 168 -1.70 -9.03 -3.63
C ASN A 168 -0.60 -10.07 -3.85
N VAL A 169 -0.27 -10.32 -5.12
CA VAL A 169 0.85 -11.16 -5.55
C VAL A 169 1.62 -10.40 -6.61
N GLY A 170 2.94 -10.38 -6.52
CA GLY A 170 3.78 -9.69 -7.50
C GLY A 170 5.07 -10.42 -7.78
N PHE A 171 5.57 -10.24 -9.00
CA PHE A 171 6.83 -10.77 -9.48
C PHE A 171 7.60 -9.65 -10.15
N SER A 172 8.92 -9.65 -10.00
CA SER A 172 9.79 -8.84 -10.84
C SER A 172 11.08 -9.53 -11.23
N LYS A 173 11.60 -9.15 -12.39
CA LYS A 173 12.87 -9.66 -12.91
C LYS A 173 13.61 -8.55 -13.64
N GLN A 174 14.85 -8.31 -13.24
CA GLN A 174 15.76 -7.51 -14.05
C GLN A 174 16.33 -8.37 -15.18
N LEU A 175 16.23 -7.89 -16.42
CA LEU A 175 16.77 -8.58 -17.58
C LEU A 175 18.31 -8.48 -17.58
N GLU A 176 19.01 -9.55 -17.96
CA GLU A 176 20.48 -9.60 -17.88
C GLU A 176 21.17 -8.67 -18.89
N TYR A 177 20.57 -8.50 -20.08
CA TYR A 177 21.14 -7.76 -21.21
C TYR A 177 20.51 -6.39 -21.43
N LEU A 178 19.53 -6.01 -20.63
CA LEU A 178 18.83 -4.74 -20.73
C LEU A 178 18.72 -4.14 -19.33
N PRO A 179 18.90 -2.82 -19.16
CA PRO A 179 18.71 -2.16 -17.87
C PRO A 179 17.21 -1.98 -17.55
N LEU A 180 16.42 -3.02 -17.83
CA LEU A 180 14.97 -3.06 -17.67
C LEU A 180 14.61 -4.07 -16.60
N THR A 181 13.88 -3.62 -15.59
CA THR A 181 13.17 -4.49 -14.64
C THR A 181 11.71 -4.57 -15.04
N VAL A 182 11.22 -5.77 -15.25
CA VAL A 182 9.79 -6.02 -15.56
C VAL A 182 9.08 -6.43 -14.28
N TYR A 183 7.91 -5.84 -14.05
CA TYR A 183 7.04 -6.14 -12.93
C TYR A 183 5.70 -6.67 -13.44
N VAL A 184 5.20 -7.71 -12.78
CA VAL A 184 3.87 -8.27 -12.99
C VAL A 184 3.20 -8.41 -11.64
N SER A 185 2.01 -7.84 -11.46
CA SER A 185 1.25 -7.96 -10.21
C SER A 185 -0.21 -8.27 -10.43
N LEU A 186 -0.78 -9.00 -9.49
CA LEU A 186 -2.20 -9.24 -9.31
C LEU A 186 -2.60 -8.58 -7.98
N SER A 187 -3.62 -7.73 -8.01
CA SER A 187 -4.10 -7.01 -6.83
C SER A 187 -5.58 -7.23 -6.60
N ASN A 188 -6.03 -6.99 -5.36
CA ASN A 188 -7.44 -7.06 -4.96
C ASN A 188 -8.06 -8.45 -5.19
N LEU A 189 -7.28 -9.52 -4.95
CA LEU A 189 -7.75 -10.88 -5.17
C LEU A 189 -8.86 -11.33 -4.21
N THR A 190 -9.15 -10.53 -3.18
CA THR A 190 -10.22 -10.79 -2.20
C THR A 190 -11.56 -10.18 -2.62
N ASP A 191 -11.60 -9.29 -3.61
CA ASP A 191 -12.80 -8.57 -4.02
C ASP A 191 -13.95 -9.53 -4.36
N LYS A 192 -15.17 -9.17 -3.91
CA LYS A 192 -16.40 -9.91 -4.22
C LYS A 192 -16.65 -9.78 -5.72
N THR A 193 -16.57 -10.91 -6.40
CA THR A 193 -16.70 -11.05 -7.86
C THR A 193 -17.59 -12.25 -8.14
N ASP A 194 -18.38 -12.19 -9.21
CA ASP A 194 -19.33 -13.25 -9.57
C ASP A 194 -18.62 -14.56 -9.93
N LYS A 195 -17.39 -14.49 -10.47
CA LYS A 195 -16.56 -15.66 -10.77
C LYS A 195 -15.13 -15.46 -10.26
N PHE A 196 -14.54 -16.53 -9.71
CA PHE A 196 -13.16 -16.54 -9.22
C PHE A 196 -12.15 -16.10 -10.30
N SER A 197 -12.37 -16.48 -11.56
CA SER A 197 -11.49 -16.10 -12.69
C SER A 197 -11.45 -14.59 -12.95
N GLU A 198 -12.46 -13.83 -12.52
CA GLU A 198 -12.51 -12.38 -12.74
C GLU A 198 -11.58 -11.60 -11.82
N ARG A 199 -11.21 -12.19 -10.69
CA ARG A 199 -10.21 -11.63 -9.76
C ARG A 199 -8.84 -11.47 -10.43
N PHE A 200 -8.53 -12.31 -11.41
CA PHE A 200 -7.28 -12.24 -12.18
C PHE A 200 -7.30 -11.21 -13.31
N LYS A 201 -8.45 -10.58 -13.61
CA LYS A 201 -8.52 -9.51 -14.62
C LYS A 201 -7.77 -8.25 -14.16
N ASN A 202 -7.60 -8.06 -12.85
CA ASN A 202 -6.83 -6.97 -12.25
C ASN A 202 -5.32 -7.22 -12.28
N PHE A 203 -4.80 -7.76 -13.37
CA PHE A 203 -3.36 -7.89 -13.58
C PHE A 203 -2.79 -6.56 -14.06
N LYS A 204 -1.55 -6.30 -13.67
CA LYS A 204 -0.83 -5.10 -14.03
C LYS A 204 0.58 -5.47 -14.43
N ILE A 205 1.07 -4.78 -15.45
CA ILE A 205 2.43 -4.92 -15.95
C ILE A 205 3.06 -3.53 -15.90
N ALA A 206 4.28 -3.46 -15.37
CA ALA A 206 5.07 -2.23 -15.33
C ALA A 206 6.53 -2.55 -15.69
N GLY A 207 7.26 -1.52 -16.11
CA GLY A 207 8.68 -1.61 -16.44
C GLY A 207 9.44 -0.45 -15.83
N GLU A 208 10.61 -0.72 -15.27
CA GLU A 208 11.54 0.29 -14.80
C GLU A 208 12.83 0.22 -15.61
N PHE A 209 13.18 1.31 -16.29
CA PHE A 209 14.43 1.47 -17.02
C PHE A 209 15.40 2.30 -16.18
N VAL A 210 16.51 1.68 -15.79
CA VAL A 210 17.60 2.35 -15.07
C VAL A 210 18.54 2.95 -16.11
N LEU A 211 18.51 4.26 -16.32
CA LEU A 211 19.38 4.89 -17.32
C LEU A 211 20.78 5.12 -16.77
N ASN A 212 20.88 5.53 -15.51
CA ASN A 212 22.12 5.71 -14.76
C ASN A 212 21.81 5.74 -13.25
N ASP A 213 22.82 5.95 -12.40
CA ASP A 213 22.67 5.97 -10.94
C ASP A 213 21.76 7.09 -10.39
N TYR A 214 21.32 8.04 -11.23
CA TYR A 214 20.55 9.23 -10.84
C TYR A 214 19.18 9.33 -11.52
N VAL A 215 18.95 8.60 -12.62
CA VAL A 215 17.79 8.75 -13.48
C VAL A 215 17.23 7.38 -13.82
N ASP A 216 16.02 7.16 -13.33
CA ASP A 216 15.21 5.99 -13.64
C ASP A 216 13.91 6.44 -14.32
N LEU A 217 13.48 5.69 -15.33
CA LEU A 217 12.18 5.82 -15.97
C LEU A 217 11.27 4.70 -15.49
N ARG A 218 10.11 5.06 -14.94
CA ARG A 218 9.12 4.15 -14.36
C ARG A 218 7.75 4.38 -14.95
#